data_AF-A0A8C2AP15-F1
#
_entry.id   AF-A0A8C2AP15-F1
#
_cell.length_a   1.000
_cell.length_b   1.000
_cell.length_c   1.000
_cell.angle_alpha   90.00
_cell.angle_beta   90.00
_cell.angle_gamma   90.00
#
_symmetry.space_group_name_H-M   'P 1'
#
loop_
_entity.id
_entity.type
_entity.pdbx_description
1 polymer ?
#
loop_
_entity_poly.entity_id
_entity_poly.type
_entity_poly.pdbx_seq_one_letter_code
_entity_poly.pdbx_strand_id
1 'polypeptide(L)'
;IIAMSSLPDSYSYSTAVGDGSGTEYSTAYDGCITSIRVWEHSKAYIHGIQLCYDGNWTTLVCTSNGNPEEMTLRNNESIIQVSGKYYSGRSLKVGHPYGNSFHFYPINDGSELRFLSDQQKGNGITSIGAHWHWGDSCLP
;
A
#
# COMPACT_ATOMS: atom_id res chain seq x y z
N ILE A 1 38.26 -10.00 -8.94
CA ILE A 1 36.85 -9.99 -9.40
C ILE A 1 36.01 -9.95 -8.14
N ILE A 2 35.48 -8.78 -7.79
CA ILE A 2 34.53 -8.70 -6.67
C ILE A 2 33.22 -9.24 -7.23
N ALA A 3 32.75 -10.35 -6.69
CA ALA A 3 31.42 -10.85 -7.00
C ALA A 3 30.43 -9.80 -6.49
N MET A 4 29.73 -9.13 -7.41
CA MET A 4 28.46 -8.53 -7.06
C MET A 4 27.57 -9.71 -6.65
N SER A 5 27.35 -9.88 -5.34
CA SER A 5 26.28 -10.75 -4.87
C SER A 5 25.00 -10.18 -5.47
N SER A 6 24.44 -10.85 -6.48
CA SER A 6 23.03 -10.67 -6.77
C SER A 6 22.31 -11.04 -5.49
N LEU A 7 21.84 -10.03 -4.74
CA LEU A 7 20.83 -10.27 -3.73
C LEU A 7 19.76 -11.15 -4.41
N PRO A 8 19.24 -12.20 -3.73
CA PRO A 8 18.06 -12.87 -4.27
C PRO A 8 17.05 -11.78 -4.63
N ASP A 9 16.40 -11.94 -5.78
CA ASP A 9 15.37 -11.00 -6.26
C ASP A 9 14.24 -11.03 -5.21
N SER A 10 14.42 -10.27 -4.14
CA SER A 10 13.61 -10.30 -2.92
C SER A 10 12.33 -9.52 -3.13
N TYR A 11 12.23 -8.86 -4.28
CA TYR A 11 11.04 -8.24 -4.75
C TYR A 11 9.94 -9.28 -4.97
N SER A 12 8.76 -8.99 -4.43
CA SER A 12 7.55 -9.71 -4.78
C SER A 12 6.38 -8.75 -4.91
N TYR A 13 5.39 -9.15 -5.69
CA TYR A 13 4.20 -8.37 -5.94
C TYR A 13 2.97 -9.20 -5.59
N SER A 14 2.13 -8.67 -4.71
CA SER A 14 0.79 -9.20 -4.52
C SER A 14 -0.11 -8.66 -5.62
N THR A 15 -0.57 -9.55 -6.49
CA THR A 15 -1.47 -9.24 -7.58
C THR A 15 -2.66 -8.44 -7.07
N ALA A 16 -2.92 -7.34 -7.76
CA ALA A 16 -3.90 -6.42 -7.26
C ALA A 16 -5.33 -6.97 -7.25
N VAL A 17 -6.11 -6.42 -6.33
CA VAL A 17 -7.52 -6.77 -6.13
C VAL A 17 -8.39 -5.53 -6.31
N GLY A 18 -9.57 -5.72 -6.89
CA GLY A 18 -10.49 -4.63 -7.22
C GLY A 18 -11.00 -4.76 -8.65
N ASP A 19 -11.59 -3.68 -9.17
CA ASP A 19 -12.16 -3.67 -10.52
C ASP A 19 -11.19 -3.22 -11.62
N GLY A 20 -10.03 -2.65 -11.27
CA GLY A 20 -8.99 -2.31 -12.23
C GLY A 20 -9.42 -1.29 -13.29
N SER A 21 -10.17 -0.25 -12.89
CA SER A 21 -10.64 0.76 -13.82
C SER A 21 -10.11 2.15 -13.51
N GLY A 22 -9.84 2.95 -14.56
CA GLY A 22 -9.38 4.33 -14.42
C GLY A 22 -7.88 4.50 -14.66
N THR A 23 -7.27 5.44 -13.95
CA THR A 23 -5.87 5.86 -14.14
C THR A 23 -4.98 5.16 -13.13
N GLU A 24 -3.78 4.77 -13.57
CA GLU A 24 -2.76 4.16 -12.71
C GLU A 24 -2.24 5.15 -11.66
N TYR A 25 -1.85 4.63 -10.50
CA TYR A 25 -1.15 5.33 -9.44
C TYR A 25 -0.03 4.45 -8.86
N SER A 26 0.95 5.10 -8.25
CA SER A 26 1.98 4.47 -7.44
C SER A 26 2.33 5.38 -6.28
N THR A 27 2.50 4.80 -5.09
CA THR A 27 3.03 5.50 -3.90
C THR A 27 4.53 5.27 -3.73
N ALA A 28 5.22 4.73 -4.74
CA ALA A 28 6.65 4.49 -4.68
C ALA A 28 7.42 5.79 -4.41
N TYR A 29 8.31 5.72 -3.45
CA TYR A 29 9.21 6.81 -3.08
C TYR A 29 10.47 6.23 -2.44
N ASP A 30 11.53 7.02 -2.41
CA ASP A 30 12.78 6.63 -1.75
C ASP A 30 12.61 6.67 -0.21
N GLY A 31 13.27 5.74 0.48
CA GLY A 31 13.25 5.67 1.95
C GLY A 31 12.31 4.61 2.52
N CYS A 32 11.95 4.77 3.79
CA CYS A 32 11.20 3.79 4.56
C CYS A 32 9.82 4.28 4.91
N ILE A 33 8.80 3.43 4.76
CA ILE A 33 7.47 3.78 5.23
C ILE A 33 7.55 4.01 6.75
N THR A 34 7.19 5.21 7.20
CA THR A 34 7.13 5.56 8.62
C THR A 34 5.70 5.81 9.09
N SER A 35 4.79 6.15 8.17
CA SER A 35 3.39 6.41 8.48
C SER A 35 2.49 6.14 7.27
N ILE A 36 1.21 5.89 7.53
CA ILE A 36 0.16 5.74 6.52
C ILE A 36 -1.04 6.60 6.90
N ARG A 37 -1.66 7.21 5.89
CA ARG A 37 -2.99 7.82 5.96
C ARG A 37 -3.94 7.14 5.01
N VAL A 38 -5.15 6.89 5.48
CA VAL A 38 -6.25 6.37 4.68
C VAL A 38 -7.46 7.27 4.89
N TRP A 39 -8.02 7.77 3.80
CA TRP A 39 -9.30 8.47 3.82
C TRP A 39 -10.40 7.51 3.41
N GLU A 40 -11.36 7.32 4.30
CA GLU A 40 -12.55 6.53 4.05
C GLU A 40 -13.75 7.44 3.83
N HIS A 41 -14.42 7.29 2.68
CA HIS A 41 -15.80 7.72 2.56
C HIS A 41 -16.67 6.80 3.42
N SER A 42 -17.15 7.33 4.54
CA SER A 42 -17.85 6.60 5.60
C SER A 42 -18.69 5.42 5.12
N LYS A 43 -18.32 4.21 5.57
CA LYS A 43 -19.00 2.92 5.32
C LYS A 43 -19.08 2.52 3.84
N ALA A 44 -18.31 3.19 2.97
CA ALA A 44 -18.44 3.05 1.53
C ALA A 44 -17.14 2.60 0.88
N TYR A 45 -16.07 3.40 0.91
CA TYR A 45 -14.82 3.09 0.21
C TYR A 45 -13.66 3.98 0.64
N ILE A 46 -12.45 3.49 0.45
CA ILE A 46 -11.22 4.26 0.47
C ILE A 46 -11.21 5.14 -0.77
N HIS A 47 -11.20 6.44 -0.55
CA HIS A 47 -11.01 7.41 -1.61
C HIS A 47 -9.69 8.14 -1.54
N GLY A 48 -8.82 7.80 -0.59
CA GLY A 48 -7.48 8.34 -0.59
C GLY A 48 -6.51 7.56 0.27
N ILE A 49 -5.26 7.52 -0.19
CA ILE A 49 -4.13 6.92 0.52
C ILE A 49 -2.92 7.85 0.38
N GLN A 50 -2.16 7.97 1.47
CA GLN A 50 -0.78 8.49 1.44
C GLN A 50 0.12 7.59 2.28
N LEU A 51 1.34 7.40 1.80
CA LEU A 51 2.43 6.84 2.59
C LEU A 51 3.40 7.95 2.95
N CYS A 52 4.04 7.84 4.10
CA CYS A 52 5.10 8.73 4.55
C CYS A 52 6.41 7.97 4.49
N TYR A 53 7.41 8.52 3.81
CA TYR A 53 8.75 7.96 3.72
C TYR A 53 9.74 8.88 4.43
N ASP A 54 10.36 8.40 5.51
CA ASP A 54 11.32 9.16 6.31
C ASP A 54 10.81 10.57 6.70
N GLY A 55 9.52 10.67 7.05
CA GLY A 55 8.87 11.94 7.40
C GLY A 55 8.28 12.75 6.23
N ASN A 56 8.44 12.30 4.99
CA ASN A 56 7.90 12.96 3.80
C ASN A 56 6.69 12.22 3.24
N TRP A 57 5.53 12.88 3.20
CA TRP A 57 4.31 12.32 2.62
C TRP A 57 4.38 12.29 1.09
N THR A 58 3.98 11.17 0.47
CA THR A 58 3.79 11.07 -0.98
C THR A 58 2.70 12.03 -1.47
N THR A 59 2.63 12.24 -2.78
CA THR A 59 1.41 12.79 -3.38
C THR A 59 0.21 11.95 -2.97
N LEU A 60 -0.90 12.62 -2.65
CA LEU A 60 -2.17 11.99 -2.32
C LEU A 60 -2.67 11.18 -3.52
N VAL A 61 -2.95 9.90 -3.28
CA VAL A 61 -3.72 9.09 -4.22
C VAL A 61 -5.19 9.49 -4.05
N CYS A 62 -5.84 9.85 -5.14
CA CYS A 62 -7.26 10.17 -5.25
C CYS A 62 -7.72 11.44 -4.50
N THR A 63 -8.38 11.37 -3.34
CA THR A 63 -8.97 12.54 -2.64
C THR A 63 -8.79 12.51 -1.12
N SER A 64 -8.80 13.69 -0.47
CA SER A 64 -8.64 13.85 0.99
C SER A 64 -9.92 14.34 1.65
N ASN A 65 -11.08 13.89 1.18
CA ASN A 65 -12.36 14.38 1.65
C ASN A 65 -12.70 13.80 3.03
N GLY A 66 -12.54 14.61 4.09
CA GLY A 66 -12.77 14.21 5.47
C GLY A 66 -11.48 14.03 6.25
N ASN A 67 -11.57 13.44 7.44
CA ASN A 67 -10.39 13.18 8.27
C ASN A 67 -9.76 11.85 7.87
N PRO A 68 -8.42 11.78 7.73
CA PRO A 68 -7.75 10.52 7.55
C PRO A 68 -7.74 9.72 8.85
N GLU A 69 -7.79 8.40 8.71
CA GLU A 69 -7.24 7.49 9.70
C GLU A 69 -5.73 7.42 9.49
N GLU A 70 -4.96 7.69 10.53
CA GLU A 70 -3.50 7.75 10.48
C GLU A 70 -2.88 6.71 11.42
N MET A 71 -1.84 6.04 10.92
CA MET A 71 -0.99 5.16 11.72
C MET A 71 0.45 5.55 11.50
N THR A 72 1.17 5.78 12.59
CA THR A 72 2.63 5.99 12.60
C THR A 72 3.29 4.74 13.15
N LEU A 73 4.28 4.25 12.41
CA LEU A 73 5.09 3.09 12.76
C LEU A 73 6.15 3.51 13.78
N ARG A 74 6.48 2.59 14.68
CA ARG A 74 7.60 2.74 15.62
C ARG A 74 8.93 2.60 14.89
N ASN A 75 10.00 3.02 15.55
CA ASN A 75 11.35 2.78 15.02
C ASN A 75 11.56 1.29 14.77
N ASN A 76 12.06 0.95 13.58
CA ASN A 76 12.28 -0.42 13.10
C ASN A 76 11.00 -1.27 13.03
N GLU A 77 9.82 -0.64 12.94
CA GLU A 77 8.56 -1.32 12.65
C GLU A 77 8.26 -1.24 11.16
N SER A 78 7.89 -2.38 10.60
CA SER A 78 7.64 -2.54 9.17
C SER A 78 6.28 -3.19 8.93
N ILE A 79 5.63 -2.82 7.83
CA ILE A 79 4.36 -3.45 7.43
C ILE A 79 4.67 -4.76 6.72
N ILE A 80 4.29 -5.89 7.32
CA ILE A 80 4.51 -7.24 6.77
C ILE A 80 3.24 -7.88 6.22
N GLN A 81 2.10 -7.20 6.34
CA GLN A 81 0.82 -7.69 5.85
C GLN A 81 -0.07 -6.51 5.50
N VAL A 82 -0.74 -6.61 4.35
CA VAL A 82 -1.86 -5.72 3.99
C VAL A 82 -3.09 -6.59 3.81
N SER A 83 -4.18 -6.27 4.50
CA SER A 83 -5.44 -7.00 4.35
C SER A 83 -6.61 -6.05 4.35
N GLY A 84 -7.71 -6.48 3.75
CA GLY A 84 -8.89 -5.64 3.63
C GLY A 84 -10.04 -6.35 2.93
N LYS A 85 -11.05 -5.56 2.57
CA LYS A 85 -12.22 -6.03 1.81
C LYS A 85 -12.43 -5.18 0.57
N TYR A 86 -12.83 -5.81 -0.52
CA TYR A 86 -13.23 -5.16 -1.76
C TYR A 86 -14.54 -5.75 -2.29
N TYR A 87 -15.32 -4.96 -3.04
CA TYR A 87 -16.49 -5.48 -3.75
C TYR A 87 -16.18 -5.60 -5.24
N SER A 88 -16.76 -6.58 -5.93
CA SER A 88 -16.74 -6.65 -7.39
C SER A 88 -17.50 -5.44 -7.95
N GLY A 89 -16.75 -4.39 -8.28
CA GLY A 89 -17.24 -3.06 -8.62
C GLY A 89 -17.05 -2.04 -7.48
N ARG A 90 -16.16 -1.07 -7.73
CA ARG A 90 -16.00 0.22 -7.04
C ARG A 90 -16.13 0.18 -5.53
N SER A 91 -15.11 -0.34 -4.83
CA SER A 91 -14.73 0.09 -3.47
C SER A 91 -13.69 -0.84 -2.84
N LEU A 92 -12.60 -0.28 -2.34
CA LEU A 92 -11.76 -0.86 -1.29
C LEU A 92 -12.28 -0.33 0.05
N LYS A 93 -12.53 -1.12 1.10
CA LYS A 93 -13.12 -0.64 2.37
C LYS A 93 -12.27 -1.03 3.57
N VAL A 94 -12.06 -0.11 4.51
CA VAL A 94 -11.54 -0.39 5.86
C VAL A 94 -12.72 -0.36 6.84
N GLY A 95 -12.80 -1.31 7.78
CA GLY A 95 -13.79 -1.26 8.88
C GLY A 95 -15.23 -1.74 8.58
N HIS A 96 -15.54 -2.23 7.37
CA HIS A 96 -16.89 -2.69 6.99
C HIS A 96 -16.97 -4.23 6.80
N PRO A 97 -18.00 -4.94 7.27
CA PRO A 97 -18.00 -6.42 7.28
C PRO A 97 -18.25 -7.10 5.92
N TYR A 98 -18.74 -6.37 4.91
CA TYR A 98 -19.17 -6.92 3.61
C TYR A 98 -18.12 -6.74 2.50
N GLY A 99 -18.03 -7.73 1.60
CA GLY A 99 -17.09 -7.77 0.47
C GLY A 99 -16.15 -8.98 0.49
N ASN A 100 -15.45 -9.20 -0.62
CA ASN A 100 -14.39 -10.19 -0.76
C ASN A 100 -13.19 -9.77 0.08
N SER A 101 -12.72 -10.65 0.95
CA SER A 101 -11.51 -10.40 1.72
C SER A 101 -10.27 -10.67 0.86
N PHE A 102 -9.21 -9.90 1.09
CA PHE A 102 -7.88 -10.20 0.55
C PHE A 102 -6.83 -10.10 1.66
N HIS A 103 -5.76 -10.84 1.46
CA HIS A 103 -4.60 -10.84 2.34
C HIS A 103 -3.35 -10.87 1.47
N PHE A 104 -2.55 -9.83 1.58
CA PHE A 104 -1.27 -9.71 0.91
C PHE A 104 -0.15 -9.93 1.92
N TYR A 105 0.81 -10.73 1.50
CA TYR A 105 2.00 -11.09 2.25
C TYR A 105 3.21 -11.04 1.31
N PRO A 106 4.39 -10.71 1.82
CA PRO A 106 5.62 -10.93 1.08
C PRO A 106 5.82 -12.42 0.80
N ILE A 107 6.42 -12.75 -0.34
CA ILE A 107 6.82 -14.14 -0.66
C ILE A 107 8.08 -14.53 0.10
N ASN A 108 8.99 -13.58 0.30
CA ASN A 108 10.31 -13.81 0.88
C ASN A 108 10.30 -13.40 2.35
N ASP A 109 10.86 -14.24 3.23
CA ASP A 109 11.11 -13.90 4.63
C ASP A 109 11.93 -12.59 4.73
N GLY A 110 11.74 -11.82 5.79
CA GLY A 110 12.43 -10.54 5.99
C GLY A 110 12.04 -9.41 5.03
N SER A 111 11.07 -9.64 4.15
CA SER A 111 10.54 -8.58 3.28
C SER A 111 9.39 -7.81 3.94
N GLU A 112 9.29 -6.54 3.55
CA GLU A 112 8.32 -5.59 4.05
C GLU A 112 7.63 -4.85 2.90
N LEU A 113 6.51 -4.20 3.19
CA LEU A 113 5.80 -3.37 2.23
C LEU A 113 6.71 -2.20 1.81
N ARG A 114 6.86 -2.04 0.50
CA ARG A 114 7.62 -0.94 -0.10
C ARG A 114 6.72 0.15 -0.61
N PHE A 115 5.67 -0.19 -1.34
CA PHE A 115 4.70 0.76 -1.85
C PHE A 115 3.41 0.06 -2.28
N LEU A 116 2.39 0.88 -2.53
CA LEU A 116 1.11 0.48 -3.08
C LEU A 116 0.97 1.05 -4.49
N SER A 117 0.32 0.31 -5.36
CA SER A 117 0.03 0.76 -6.73
C SER A 117 -1.33 0.23 -7.17
N ASP A 118 -1.69 0.59 -8.40
CA ASP A 118 -2.77 0.06 -9.25
C ASP A 118 -3.65 1.22 -9.74
N GLN A 119 -4.98 1.13 -9.71
CA GLN A 119 -5.85 2.05 -10.42
C GLN A 119 -6.79 2.81 -9.48
N GLN A 120 -7.12 4.03 -9.92
CA GLN A 120 -8.06 4.93 -9.27
C GLN A 120 -8.99 5.55 -10.30
N LYS A 121 -10.21 5.89 -9.89
CA LYS A 121 -11.21 6.54 -10.75
C LYS A 121 -12.07 7.51 -9.98
N GLY A 122 -12.07 8.77 -10.44
CA GLY A 122 -12.86 9.83 -9.82
C GLY A 122 -12.47 9.99 -8.35
N ASN A 123 -13.41 9.66 -7.46
CA ASN A 123 -13.24 9.77 -6.02
C ASN A 123 -12.97 8.41 -5.36
N GLY A 124 -12.47 7.39 -6.04
CA GLY A 124 -12.23 6.10 -5.39
C GLY A 124 -10.99 5.39 -5.89
N ILE A 125 -10.36 4.64 -4.99
CA ILE A 125 -9.40 3.61 -5.35
C ILE A 125 -10.20 2.41 -5.87
N THR A 126 -9.92 2.03 -7.11
CA THR A 126 -10.66 0.98 -7.83
C THR A 126 -9.99 -0.37 -7.70
N SER A 127 -8.67 -0.38 -7.50
CA SER A 127 -7.91 -1.58 -7.20
C SER A 127 -6.61 -1.24 -6.48
N ILE A 128 -6.03 -2.23 -5.80
CA ILE A 128 -4.82 -2.07 -4.99
C ILE A 128 -3.92 -3.30 -5.13
N GLY A 129 -2.66 -3.07 -5.44
CA GLY A 129 -1.56 -4.03 -5.36
C GLY A 129 -0.55 -3.63 -4.30
N ALA A 130 0.21 -4.61 -3.81
CA ALA A 130 1.26 -4.40 -2.81
C ALA A 130 2.60 -4.91 -3.32
N HIS A 131 3.62 -4.08 -3.14
CA HIS A 131 4.99 -4.37 -3.54
C HIS A 131 5.84 -4.60 -2.30
N TRP A 132 6.62 -5.67 -2.32
CA TRP A 132 7.40 -6.14 -1.18
C TRP A 132 8.86 -6.22 -1.56
N HIS A 133 9.76 -5.95 -0.62
CA HIS A 133 11.20 -6.12 -0.80
C HIS A 133 11.90 -6.27 0.56
N TRP A 134 13.15 -6.72 0.55
CA TRP A 134 13.93 -6.94 1.77
C TRP A 134 14.06 -5.69 2.65
N GLY A 135 13.80 -5.84 3.96
CA GLY A 135 13.70 -4.74 4.92
C GLY A 135 15.02 -4.06 5.32
N ASP A 136 16.18 -4.70 5.11
CA ASP A 136 17.46 -4.03 5.41
C ASP A 136 17.81 -2.94 4.38
N SER A 137 17.07 -2.84 3.28
CA SER A 137 17.18 -1.70 2.34
C SER A 137 16.80 -0.36 2.96
N CYS A 138 16.31 -0.40 4.20
CA CYS A 138 15.78 0.70 4.97
C CYS A 138 16.61 1.09 6.20
N LEU A 139 17.71 0.39 6.48
CA LEU A 139 18.63 0.75 7.54
C LEU A 139 19.73 1.68 6.99
N PRO A 140 20.15 2.72 7.75
CA PRO A 140 21.25 3.60 7.33
C PRO A 140 22.60 2.87 7.22
#